data_AF-A0A841GXQ1-F1
#
_entry.id   AF-A0A841GXQ1-F1
#
_cell.length_a   1.000
_cell.length_b   1.000
_cell.length_c   1.000
_cell.angle_alpha   90.00
_cell.angle_beta   90.00
_cell.angle_gamma   90.00
#
_symmetry.space_group_name_H-M   'P 1'
#
loop_
_entity.id
_entity.type
_entity.pdbx_description
1 polymer ?
#
loop_
_entity_poly.entity_id
_entity_poly.type
_entity_poly.pdbx_seq_one_letter_code
_entity_poly.pdbx_strand_id
1 'polypeptide(L)'
;MKTGAESALPLAEDRQTASVTPIRALPLDPDPQAVEQARLLRRLATDRLRELRDDGVTPGYIARMYGVELGMMEDTMQSLGLLAR
;
A
#
# COMPACT_ATOMS: atom_id res chain seq x y z
N MET A 1 58.27 16.61 26.69
CA MET A 1 57.81 15.35 26.06
C MET A 1 56.41 15.05 26.61
N LYS A 2 55.39 15.22 25.76
CA LYS A 2 54.39 14.21 25.36
C LYS A 2 53.60 13.60 26.53
N THR A 3 52.35 14.02 26.75
CA THR A 3 51.11 13.39 26.24
C THR A 3 50.62 12.28 27.17
N GLY A 4 49.33 12.28 27.51
CA GLY A 4 48.67 11.07 28.00
C GLY A 4 47.53 11.35 28.96
N ALA A 5 46.41 11.85 28.44
CA ALA A 5 45.13 11.71 29.12
C ALA A 5 44.69 10.25 28.98
N GLU A 6 44.56 9.54 30.09
CA GLU A 6 43.97 8.21 30.15
C GLU A 6 42.80 8.19 31.11
N SER A 7 41.82 7.36 30.74
CA SER A 7 40.72 6.82 31.54
C SER A 7 39.51 7.76 31.77
N ALA A 8 38.27 7.34 31.56
CA ALA A 8 37.69 6.08 31.12
C ALA A 8 36.24 6.38 30.70
N LEU A 9 35.70 5.64 29.72
CA LEU A 9 34.28 5.68 29.38
C LEU A 9 33.48 4.90 30.42
N PRO A 10 32.43 5.46 31.05
CA PRO A 10 31.30 4.64 31.44
C PRO A 10 30.35 4.58 30.23
N LEU A 11 30.23 3.39 29.63
CA LEU A 11 29.06 3.06 28.82
C LEU A 11 27.84 3.09 29.76
N ALA A 12 27.22 4.25 29.88
CA ALA A 12 25.87 4.33 30.41
C ALA A 12 24.96 3.74 29.34
N GLU A 13 24.43 2.55 29.64
CA GLU A 13 23.38 1.90 28.89
C GLU A 13 22.12 2.78 28.95
N ASP A 14 22.04 3.79 28.09
CA ASP A 14 20.79 4.48 27.83
C ASP A 14 19.91 3.50 27.06
N ARG A 15 19.20 2.65 27.81
CA ARG A 15 18.02 1.95 27.34
C ARG A 15 17.02 3.01 26.93
N GLN A 16 17.10 3.40 25.66
CA GLN A 16 16.13 4.25 25.04
C GLN A 16 14.83 3.46 24.92
N THR A 17 14.06 3.45 26.01
CA THR A 17 12.65 3.07 25.98
C THR A 17 11.98 4.09 25.08
N ALA A 18 11.84 3.75 23.80
CA ALA A 18 11.09 4.55 22.85
C ALA A 18 9.69 4.75 23.43
N SER A 19 9.39 5.98 23.86
CA SER A 19 8.05 6.33 24.29
C SER A 19 7.12 6.16 23.10
N VAL A 20 6.13 5.27 23.23
CA VAL A 20 5.06 5.14 22.23
C VAL A 20 4.24 6.42 22.26
N THR A 21 4.60 7.38 21.41
CA THR A 21 3.78 8.57 21.21
C THR A 21 2.52 8.13 20.48
N PRO A 22 1.30 8.35 21.03
CA PRO A 22 0.08 8.00 20.32
C PRO A 22 0.00 8.82 19.04
N ILE A 23 -0.23 8.13 17.91
CA ILE A 23 -0.45 8.78 16.62
C ILE A 23 -1.71 9.63 16.77
N ARG A 24 -1.54 10.96 16.80
CA ARG A 24 -2.67 11.88 16.72
C ARG A 24 -3.25 11.73 15.32
N ALA A 25 -4.54 11.39 15.24
CA ALA A 25 -5.26 11.39 13.97
C ALA A 25 -5.19 12.80 13.38
N LEU A 26 -4.49 12.95 12.25
CA LEU A 26 -4.57 14.17 11.45
C LEU A 26 -6.01 14.30 10.95
N PRO A 27 -6.60 15.51 10.93
CA PRO A 27 -7.88 15.74 10.27
C PRO A 27 -7.65 15.50 8.78
N LEU A 28 -7.96 14.28 8.33
CA LEU A 28 -7.93 13.93 6.92
C LEU A 28 -9.30 14.30 6.36
N ASP A 29 -9.55 15.59 6.15
CA ASP A 29 -10.69 16.01 5.35
C ASP A 29 -10.37 15.63 3.91
N PRO A 30 -11.00 14.58 3.34
CA PRO A 30 -10.67 14.18 1.98
C PRO A 30 -11.12 15.31 1.05
N ASP A 31 -10.21 15.78 0.20
CA ASP A 31 -10.57 16.70 -0.87
C ASP A 31 -11.72 16.09 -1.69
N PRO A 32 -12.92 16.70 -1.71
CA PRO A 32 -14.06 16.17 -2.44
C PRO A 32 -13.75 15.90 -3.93
N GLN A 33 -12.89 16.73 -4.53
CA GLN A 33 -12.45 16.54 -5.92
C GLN A 33 -11.64 15.26 -6.07
N ALA A 34 -10.74 14.97 -5.12
CA ALA A 34 -9.94 13.75 -5.13
C ALA A 34 -10.81 12.49 -4.96
N VAL A 35 -11.86 12.55 -4.13
CA VAL A 35 -12.82 11.45 -3.95
C VAL A 35 -13.57 11.15 -5.25
N GLU A 36 -14.08 12.19 -5.93
CA GLU A 36 -14.80 12.01 -7.19
C GLU A 36 -13.88 11.52 -8.32
N GLN A 37 -12.66 12.03 -8.40
CA GLN A 37 -11.65 11.53 -9.34
C GLN A 37 -11.34 10.06 -9.10
N ALA A 38 -11.14 9.64 -7.84
CA ALA A 38 -10.89 8.24 -7.49
C ALA A 38 -12.08 7.33 -7.87
N ARG A 39 -13.32 7.79 -7.67
CA ARG A 39 -14.52 7.06 -8.11
C ARG A 39 -14.57 6.88 -9.62
N LEU A 40 -14.29 7.94 -10.38
CA LEU A 40 -14.25 7.88 -11.83
C LEU A 40 -13.18 6.89 -12.31
N LEU A 41 -11.97 6.96 -11.77
CA LEU A 41 -10.88 6.03 -12.10
C LEU A 41 -11.26 4.58 -11.78
N ARG A 42 -11.89 4.32 -10.63
CA ARG A 42 -12.36 2.98 -10.27
C ARG A 42 -13.40 2.44 -11.27
N ARG A 43 -14.32 3.28 -11.72
CA ARG A 43 -15.33 2.90 -12.72
C ARG A 43 -14.66 2.55 -14.05
N LEU A 44 -13.77 3.40 -14.54
CA LEU A 44 -13.03 3.16 -15.79
C LEU A 44 -12.20 1.86 -15.71
N ALA A 45 -11.53 1.62 -14.59
CA ALA A 45 -10.78 0.38 -14.36
C ALA A 45 -11.71 -0.85 -14.38
N THR A 46 -12.89 -0.75 -13.78
CA THR A 46 -13.89 -1.83 -13.76
C THR A 46 -14.41 -2.14 -15.16
N ASP A 47 -14.75 -1.11 -15.93
CA ASP A 47 -15.24 -1.27 -17.30
C ASP A 47 -14.15 -1.88 -18.18
N ARG A 48 -12.88 -1.49 -18.00
CA ARG A 48 -11.76 -2.09 -18.71
C ARG A 48 -11.55 -3.58 -18.36
N LEU A 49 -11.67 -3.95 -17.09
CA LEU A 49 -11.58 -5.36 -16.68
C LEU A 49 -12.75 -6.19 -17.24
N ARG A 50 -13.93 -5.57 -17.39
CA ARG A 50 -15.09 -6.21 -18.03
C ARG A 50 -14.82 -6.50 -19.51
N GLU A 51 -14.32 -5.50 -20.25
CA GLU A 51 -13.94 -5.68 -21.66
C GLU A 51 -12.94 -6.84 -21.83
N LEU A 52 -11.88 -6.85 -21.03
CA LEU A 52 -10.87 -7.91 -21.09
C LEU A 52 -11.48 -9.30 -20.83
N ARG A 53 -12.40 -9.40 -19.86
CA ARG A 53 -13.12 -10.66 -19.61
C ARG A 53 -14.00 -11.05 -20.78
N ASP A 54 -14.73 -10.11 -21.37
CA ASP A 54 -15.62 -10.35 -22.50
C ASP A 54 -14.83 -10.77 -23.76
N ASP A 55 -13.59 -10.30 -23.90
CA ASP A 55 -12.60 -10.74 -24.90
C ASP A 55 -11.97 -12.13 -24.56
N GLY A 56 -12.37 -12.76 -23.46
CA GLY A 56 -11.89 -14.08 -23.03
C GLY A 56 -10.54 -14.07 -22.29
N VAL A 57 -10.05 -12.91 -21.86
CA VAL A 57 -8.80 -12.79 -21.12
C VAL A 57 -8.99 -13.31 -19.69
N THR A 58 -8.11 -14.20 -19.25
CA THR A 58 -8.18 -14.79 -17.90
C THR A 58 -7.60 -13.86 -16.83
N PRO A 59 -8.07 -13.93 -15.57
CA PRO A 59 -7.46 -13.19 -14.45
C PRO A 59 -5.96 -13.45 -14.32
N GLY A 60 -5.51 -14.69 -14.56
CA GLY A 60 -4.10 -15.09 -14.62
C GLY A 60 -3.27 -14.29 -15.62
N TYR A 61 -3.81 -14.07 -16.82
CA TYR A 61 -3.13 -13.28 -17.83
C TYR A 61 -3.08 -11.79 -17.45
N ILE A 62 -4.19 -11.24 -16.94
CA ILE A 62 -4.26 -9.84 -16.49
C ILE A 62 -3.25 -9.60 -15.35
N ALA A 63 -3.19 -10.51 -14.37
CA ALA A 63 -2.24 -10.45 -13.26
C ALA A 63 -0.79 -10.40 -13.75
N ARG A 64 -0.44 -11.28 -14.71
CA ARG A 64 0.88 -11.27 -15.34
C ARG A 64 1.16 -9.99 -16.13
N MET A 65 0.18 -9.45 -16.85
CA MET A 65 0.33 -8.25 -17.68
C MET A 65 0.61 -7.01 -16.83
N TYR A 66 -0.05 -6.87 -15.68
CA TYR A 66 0.11 -5.74 -14.77
C TYR A 66 1.12 -5.99 -13.63
N GLY A 67 1.74 -7.17 -13.56
CA GLY A 67 2.73 -7.50 -12.54
C GLY A 67 2.15 -7.58 -11.12
N VAL A 68 0.89 -8.02 -11.00
CA VAL A 68 0.21 -8.20 -9.71
C VAL A 68 0.03 -9.69 -9.41
N GLU A 69 -0.19 -10.02 -8.14
CA GLU A 69 -0.48 -11.40 -7.74
C GLU A 69 -1.85 -11.85 -8.25
N LEU A 70 -1.96 -13.12 -8.63
CA LEU A 70 -3.21 -13.69 -9.14
C LEU A 70 -4.35 -13.59 -8.12
N GLY A 71 -4.08 -13.92 -6.85
CA GLY A 71 -5.10 -13.82 -5.79
C GLY A 71 -5.66 -12.40 -5.65
N MET A 72 -4.81 -11.38 -5.69
CA MET A 72 -5.24 -9.98 -5.66
C MET A 72 -6.12 -9.62 -6.87
N MET A 73 -5.79 -10.13 -8.05
CA MET A 73 -6.59 -9.89 -9.26
C MET A 73 -7.94 -10.62 -9.20
N GLU A 74 -7.95 -11.87 -8.74
CA GLU A 74 -9.19 -12.65 -8.54
C GLU A 74 -10.11 -11.99 -7.52
N ASP A 75 -9.57 -11.58 -6.37
CA ASP A 75 -10.32 -10.86 -5.32
C ASP A 75 -10.88 -9.53 -5.86
N THR A 76 -10.11 -8.81 -6.67
CA THR A 76 -10.55 -7.56 -7.30
C THR A 76 -11.69 -7.82 -8.26
N MET A 77 -11.55 -8.81 -9.16
CA MET A 77 -12.59 -9.15 -10.14
C MET A 77 -13.85 -9.72 -9.45
N GLN A 78 -13.70 -10.47 -8.37
CA GLN A 78 -14.82 -10.95 -7.55
C GLN A 78 -15.55 -9.80 -6.87
N SER A 79 -14.82 -8.86 -6.26
CA SER A 79 -15.37 -7.68 -5.60
C SER A 79 -16.11 -6.75 -6.58
N LEU A 80 -15.73 -6.79 -7.86
CA LEU A 80 -16.39 -6.06 -8.95
C LEU A 80 -17.52 -6.85 -9.62
N GLY A 81 -17.81 -8.08 -9.16
CA GLY A 81 -18.84 -8.95 -9.74
C GLY A 81 -18.52 -9.41 -11.16
N LEU A 82 -17.24 -9.41 -11.54
CA LEU A 82 -16.78 -9.79 -12.87
C LEU A 82 -16.51 -11.29 -13.00
N LEU A 83 -16.26 -11.98 -11.89
CA LEU A 83 -16.22 -13.45 -11.83
C LEU A 83 -17.63 -13.99 -11.58
N ALA A 84 -18.07 -14.93 -12.42
CA ALA A 84 -19.29 -15.69 -12.15
C ALA A 84 -19.09 -16.53 -10.89
N ARG A 85 -20.11 -16.60 -10.04
CA ARG A 85 -20.12 -17.52 -8.88
C ARG A 85 -20.08 -18.97 -9.31
#